data_AF-A0A849T5N3-F1
#
_entry.id   AF-A0A849T5N3-F1
#
_cell.length_a   1.000
_cell.length_b   1.000
_cell.length_c   1.000
_cell.angle_alpha   90.00
_cell.angle_beta   90.00
_cell.angle_gamma   90.00
#
_symmetry.space_group_name_H-M   'P 1'
#
loop_
_entity.id
_entity.type
_entity.pdbx_description
1 polymer ?
#
loop_
_entity_poly.entity_id
_entity_poly.type
_entity_poly.pdbx_seq_one_letter_code
_entity_poly.pdbx_strand_id
1 'polypeptide(L)'
;GKVANLPAYKVATSVDSNNDGIRVEGWVEEARFKFQKLELHSAVTTKLESTEICIHDTVTNTSDTVAEFQLLYHINFGTPILEAGAEVFAPVKTLVPRTHRAEEGVSTWSIISAPEVGFREQVYFMELLGNADGKSQVLLRNAAGTLGVSVHFNLTQLPCFTLWKNTASMRDGYVVGLEPGTNYPNPRSYEKSQGRLETLQPGESREFEVRLELHLDALSIETAQRKIAEYQAIISPQVNQNMQRGWSVDAG
;
A
#
# COMPACT_ATOMS: atom_id res chain seq x y z
N GLY A 1 -9.85 8.29 -6.06
CA GLY A 1 -10.91 8.09 -7.08
C GLY A 1 -12.28 8.23 -6.44
N LYS A 2 -13.36 8.18 -7.23
CA LYS A 2 -14.72 8.14 -6.69
C LYS A 2 -15.11 6.72 -6.29
N VAL A 3 -14.53 5.69 -6.94
CA VAL A 3 -14.71 4.26 -6.59
C VAL A 3 -14.64 3.99 -5.09
N ALA A 4 -13.66 4.58 -4.38
CA ALA A 4 -13.47 4.38 -2.93
C ALA A 4 -14.66 4.80 -2.06
N ASN A 5 -15.63 5.56 -2.61
CA ASN A 5 -16.83 6.02 -1.91
C ASN A 5 -18.13 5.55 -2.59
N LEU A 6 -18.05 4.57 -3.50
CA LEU A 6 -19.20 4.00 -4.19
C LEU A 6 -19.46 2.58 -3.66
N PRO A 7 -20.72 2.19 -3.44
CA PRO A 7 -21.04 0.82 -3.08
C PRO A 7 -20.80 -0.12 -4.27
N ALA A 8 -20.50 -1.37 -3.99
CA ALA A 8 -20.56 -2.41 -5.01
C ALA A 8 -22.00 -2.57 -5.50
N TYR A 9 -22.20 -2.59 -6.83
CA TYR A 9 -23.51 -2.81 -7.44
C TYR A 9 -23.86 -4.31 -7.50
N LYS A 10 -22.86 -5.17 -7.38
CA LYS A 10 -22.97 -6.63 -7.28
C LYS A 10 -22.01 -7.14 -6.23
N VAL A 11 -22.46 -8.10 -5.41
CA VAL A 11 -21.64 -8.82 -4.44
C VAL A 11 -21.88 -10.32 -4.64
N ALA A 12 -20.82 -11.11 -4.59
CA ALA A 12 -20.88 -12.57 -4.62
C ALA A 12 -20.00 -13.15 -3.53
N THR A 13 -20.43 -14.29 -2.98
CA THR A 13 -19.66 -15.05 -1.99
C THR A 13 -19.61 -16.50 -2.42
N SER A 14 -18.43 -17.11 -2.34
CA SER A 14 -18.26 -18.53 -2.60
C SER A 14 -17.36 -19.16 -1.53
N VAL A 15 -17.58 -20.45 -1.32
CA VAL A 15 -16.74 -21.30 -0.48
C VAL A 15 -16.25 -22.44 -1.37
N ASP A 16 -14.95 -22.58 -1.51
CA ASP A 16 -14.35 -23.73 -2.17
C ASP A 16 -14.15 -24.85 -1.14
N SER A 17 -15.04 -25.85 -1.20
CA SER A 17 -15.00 -26.99 -0.29
C SER A 17 -13.78 -27.90 -0.47
N ASN A 18 -13.00 -27.72 -1.55
CA ASN A 18 -11.80 -28.55 -1.80
C ASN A 18 -10.53 -27.93 -1.21
N ASN A 19 -10.52 -26.63 -0.87
CA ASN A 19 -9.35 -25.95 -0.31
C ASN A 19 -9.65 -25.08 0.92
N ASP A 20 -10.86 -25.21 1.49
CA ASP A 20 -11.36 -24.44 2.63
C ASP A 20 -11.27 -22.92 2.42
N GLY A 21 -11.37 -22.48 1.16
CA GLY A 21 -11.22 -21.09 0.75
C GLY A 21 -12.54 -20.34 0.78
N ILE A 22 -12.56 -19.21 1.47
CA ILE A 22 -13.66 -18.24 1.42
C ILE A 22 -13.27 -17.16 0.42
N ARG A 23 -14.20 -16.81 -0.47
CA ARG A 23 -14.04 -15.72 -1.44
C ARG A 23 -15.25 -14.79 -1.38
N VAL A 24 -14.97 -13.50 -1.28
CA VAL A 24 -15.97 -12.41 -1.34
C VAL A 24 -15.58 -11.49 -2.49
N GLU A 25 -16.52 -11.23 -3.39
CA GLU A 25 -16.30 -10.44 -4.58
C GLU A 25 -17.28 -9.26 -4.64
N GLY A 26 -16.80 -8.13 -5.13
CA GLY A 26 -17.60 -6.93 -5.35
C GLY A 26 -17.27 -6.27 -6.68
N TRP A 27 -18.28 -5.79 -7.38
CA TRP A 27 -18.13 -4.99 -8.61
C TRP A 27 -18.57 -3.56 -8.33
N VAL A 28 -17.68 -2.60 -8.58
CA VAL A 28 -17.92 -1.17 -8.39
C VAL A 28 -17.71 -0.45 -9.70
N GLU A 29 -18.69 0.32 -10.16
CA GLU A 29 -18.59 1.09 -11.39
C GLU A 29 -18.33 2.58 -11.08
N GLU A 30 -17.27 3.15 -11.64
CA GLU A 30 -17.08 4.59 -11.75
C GLU A 30 -17.35 5.04 -13.19
N ALA A 31 -18.63 5.34 -13.46
CA ALA A 31 -19.07 5.83 -14.76
C ALA A 31 -19.59 7.27 -14.70
N ARG A 32 -19.24 8.05 -15.72
CA ARG A 32 -19.86 9.37 -15.96
C ARG A 32 -20.08 9.56 -17.46
N PHE A 33 -21.33 9.89 -17.84
CA PHE A 33 -21.69 10.14 -19.23
C PHE A 33 -20.79 11.20 -19.87
N LYS A 34 -20.21 10.88 -21.04
CA LYS A 34 -19.20 11.68 -21.78
C LYS A 34 -17.84 11.88 -21.08
N PHE A 35 -17.53 11.07 -20.08
CA PHE A 35 -16.21 10.97 -19.46
C PHE A 35 -15.78 9.49 -19.49
N GLN A 36 -15.10 9.00 -18.46
CA GLN A 36 -14.65 7.62 -18.35
C GLN A 36 -15.75 6.68 -17.79
N LYS A 37 -15.61 5.40 -18.13
CA LYS A 37 -16.31 4.29 -17.47
C LYS A 37 -15.28 3.22 -17.10
N LEU A 38 -15.07 3.08 -15.79
CA LEU A 38 -14.19 2.08 -15.23
C LEU A 38 -15.01 1.17 -14.31
N GLU A 39 -14.72 -0.12 -14.36
CA GLU A 39 -15.23 -1.09 -13.41
C GLU A 39 -14.07 -1.65 -12.60
N LEU A 40 -14.22 -1.67 -11.28
CA LEU A 40 -13.37 -2.42 -10.36
C LEU A 40 -14.11 -3.70 -9.98
N HIS A 41 -13.56 -4.85 -10.35
CA HIS A 41 -13.91 -6.14 -9.76
C HIS A 41 -12.88 -6.44 -8.69
N SER A 42 -13.28 -6.42 -7.42
CA SER A 42 -12.43 -6.76 -6.29
C SER A 42 -12.80 -8.14 -5.76
N ALA A 43 -11.80 -8.96 -5.47
CA ALA A 43 -11.96 -10.26 -4.85
C ALA A 43 -11.05 -10.41 -3.64
N VAL A 44 -11.66 -10.62 -2.47
CA VAL A 44 -10.96 -10.91 -1.22
C VAL A 44 -11.08 -12.38 -0.92
N THR A 45 -9.95 -13.05 -0.73
CA THR A 45 -9.89 -14.48 -0.41
C THR A 45 -9.11 -14.72 0.88
N THR A 46 -9.50 -15.78 1.59
CA THR A 46 -8.77 -16.33 2.74
C THR A 46 -9.09 -17.82 2.85
N LYS A 47 -8.30 -18.56 3.63
CA LYS A 47 -8.58 -19.97 3.94
C LYS A 47 -8.89 -20.12 5.43
N LEU A 48 -9.67 -21.13 5.78
CA LEU A 48 -9.86 -21.49 7.19
C LEU A 48 -8.50 -21.70 7.87
N GLU A 49 -8.37 -21.20 9.11
CA GLU A 49 -7.16 -21.28 9.95
C GLU A 49 -5.91 -20.61 9.34
N SER A 50 -6.06 -19.85 8.25
CA SER A 50 -4.97 -19.06 7.68
C SER A 50 -4.80 -17.73 8.40
N THR A 51 -3.56 -17.24 8.45
CA THR A 51 -3.22 -15.87 8.88
C THR A 51 -3.18 -14.90 7.70
N GLU A 52 -3.68 -15.30 6.52
CA GLU A 52 -3.55 -14.54 5.28
C GLU A 52 -4.89 -14.11 4.69
N ILE A 53 -4.88 -12.92 4.10
CA ILE A 53 -5.95 -12.42 3.23
C ILE A 53 -5.30 -11.97 1.93
N CYS A 54 -5.83 -12.43 0.80
CA CYS A 54 -5.41 -11.99 -0.52
C CYS A 54 -6.49 -11.12 -1.15
N ILE A 55 -6.08 -10.04 -1.78
CA ILE A 55 -6.93 -9.14 -2.54
C ILE A 55 -6.45 -9.22 -3.99
N HIS A 56 -7.35 -9.63 -4.88
CA HIS A 56 -7.11 -9.66 -6.32
C HIS A 56 -8.15 -8.77 -6.98
N ASP A 57 -7.66 -7.65 -7.52
CA ASP A 57 -8.50 -6.64 -8.14
C ASP A 57 -8.23 -6.59 -9.63
N THR A 58 -9.29 -6.42 -10.41
CA THR A 58 -9.23 -6.15 -11.85
C THR A 58 -9.91 -4.82 -12.13
N VAL A 59 -9.19 -3.90 -12.76
CA VAL A 59 -9.74 -2.64 -13.27
C VAL A 59 -9.93 -2.76 -14.77
N THR A 60 -11.17 -2.61 -15.23
CA THR A 60 -11.54 -2.72 -16.65
C THR A 60 -12.08 -1.40 -17.18
N ASN A 61 -11.63 -0.99 -18.36
CA ASN A 61 -12.24 0.09 -19.11
C ASN A 61 -13.44 -0.41 -19.91
N THR A 62 -14.64 -0.12 -19.43
CA THR A 62 -15.91 -0.56 -20.05
C THR A 62 -16.43 0.43 -21.10
N SER A 63 -15.61 1.41 -21.51
CA SER A 63 -15.94 2.40 -22.54
C SER A 63 -15.20 2.16 -23.86
N ASP A 64 -15.70 2.78 -24.94
CA ASP A 64 -15.05 2.80 -26.26
C ASP A 64 -13.95 3.86 -26.40
N THR A 65 -13.52 4.47 -25.29
CA THR A 65 -12.50 5.52 -25.27
C THR A 65 -11.40 5.18 -24.27
N VAL A 66 -10.18 5.68 -24.51
CA VAL A 66 -9.07 5.53 -23.55
C VAL A 66 -9.45 6.10 -22.19
N ALA A 67 -9.15 5.37 -21.12
CA ALA A 67 -9.38 5.79 -19.74
C ALA A 67 -8.07 5.85 -18.95
N GLU A 68 -7.97 6.80 -18.03
CA GLU A 68 -6.83 6.95 -17.12
C GLU A 68 -7.28 6.72 -15.67
N PHE A 69 -6.50 5.99 -14.88
CA PHE A 69 -6.82 5.76 -13.47
C PHE A 69 -5.58 5.79 -12.56
N GLN A 70 -5.85 5.77 -11.26
CA GLN A 70 -4.88 5.70 -10.18
C GLN A 70 -5.45 4.73 -9.13
N LEU A 71 -4.59 3.90 -8.55
CA LEU A 71 -4.96 2.95 -7.49
C LEU A 71 -3.96 3.04 -6.34
N LEU A 72 -4.49 3.12 -5.12
CA LEU A 72 -3.72 3.11 -3.87
C LEU A 72 -4.43 2.17 -2.91
N TYR A 73 -3.74 1.15 -2.44
CA TYR A 73 -4.24 0.29 -1.37
C TYR A 73 -3.92 0.95 -0.03
N HIS A 74 -4.90 1.67 0.52
CA HIS A 74 -4.71 2.45 1.75
C HIS A 74 -4.87 1.57 3.00
N ILE A 75 -3.87 0.73 3.27
CA ILE A 75 -3.93 -0.29 4.32
C ILE A 75 -3.38 0.28 5.62
N ASN A 76 -4.23 0.35 6.65
CA ASN A 76 -3.95 1.05 7.88
C ASN A 76 -3.93 0.09 9.08
N PHE A 77 -2.90 0.20 9.92
CA PHE A 77 -2.70 -0.65 11.10
C PHE A 77 -2.62 0.18 12.37
N GLY A 78 -3.34 -0.25 13.41
CA GLY A 78 -3.29 0.31 14.76
C GLY A 78 -2.86 -0.75 15.78
N THR A 79 -3.25 -0.56 17.04
CA THR A 79 -3.05 -1.55 18.11
C THR A 79 -3.78 -2.86 17.77
N PRO A 80 -3.27 -4.04 18.17
CA PRO A 80 -2.16 -4.26 19.10
C PRO A 80 -0.78 -4.40 18.43
N ILE A 81 -0.69 -4.38 17.09
CA ILE A 81 0.62 -4.43 16.41
C ILE A 81 1.35 -3.09 16.58
N LEU A 82 0.63 -1.99 16.37
CA LEU A 82 1.19 -0.66 16.51
C LEU A 82 1.30 -0.26 17.98
N GLU A 83 2.52 0.04 18.41
CA GLU A 83 2.85 0.52 19.74
C GLU A 83 4.14 1.35 19.68
N ALA A 84 4.51 2.00 20.78
CA ALA A 84 5.78 2.71 20.88
C ALA A 84 6.95 1.74 20.68
N GLY A 85 7.82 2.04 19.72
CA GLY A 85 8.94 1.16 19.35
C GLY A 85 8.57 0.05 18.36
N ALA A 86 7.32 0.01 17.87
CA ALA A 86 6.99 -0.77 16.68
C ALA A 86 7.86 -0.28 15.50
N GLU A 87 8.11 -1.16 14.54
CA GLU A 87 9.11 -0.93 13.51
C GLU A 87 8.65 -1.44 12.15
N VAL A 88 8.91 -0.63 11.12
CA VAL A 88 8.65 -0.92 9.72
C VAL A 88 9.93 -1.37 9.03
N PHE A 89 9.88 -2.55 8.40
CA PHE A 89 10.94 -3.09 7.56
C PHE A 89 10.49 -3.03 6.11
N ALA A 90 11.29 -2.38 5.25
CA ALA A 90 11.05 -2.32 3.82
C ALA A 90 12.38 -2.41 3.06
N PRO A 91 12.41 -3.05 1.88
CA PRO A 91 13.61 -3.11 1.04
C PRO A 91 13.71 -1.82 0.22
N VAL A 92 14.16 -0.73 0.83
CA VAL A 92 14.13 0.61 0.26
C VAL A 92 15.17 0.77 -0.85
N LYS A 93 14.72 1.20 -2.03
CA LYS A 93 15.60 1.73 -3.08
C LYS A 93 15.81 3.23 -2.88
N THR A 94 14.71 3.96 -2.79
CA THR A 94 14.71 5.42 -2.59
C THR A 94 13.61 5.80 -1.62
N LEU A 95 13.89 6.69 -0.68
CA LEU A 95 12.91 7.27 0.25
C LEU A 95 13.00 8.80 0.18
N VAL A 96 11.83 9.45 0.09
CA VAL A 96 11.70 10.91 0.06
C VAL A 96 10.59 11.35 1.03
N PRO A 97 10.86 12.27 1.98
CA PRO A 97 9.81 12.86 2.81
C PRO A 97 8.85 13.67 1.94
N ARG A 98 7.54 13.56 2.21
CA ARG A 98 6.51 14.27 1.44
C ARG A 98 6.41 15.74 1.78
N THR A 99 6.63 16.12 3.04
CA THR A 99 6.44 17.49 3.56
C THR A 99 7.62 17.88 4.45
N HIS A 100 7.79 19.18 4.74
CA HIS A 100 8.76 19.66 5.74
C HIS A 100 8.59 18.97 7.11
N ARG A 101 7.35 18.70 7.52
CA ARG A 101 7.08 17.96 8.75
C ARG A 101 7.66 16.54 8.71
N ALA A 102 7.65 15.87 7.56
CA ALA A 102 8.24 14.55 7.39
C ALA A 102 9.78 14.58 7.36
N GLU A 103 10.40 15.68 6.90
CA GLU A 103 11.86 15.88 6.90
C GLU A 103 12.45 15.72 8.31
N GLU A 104 11.75 16.22 9.33
CA GLU A 104 12.14 16.12 10.75
C GLU A 104 12.29 14.68 11.27
N GLY A 105 11.61 13.71 10.64
CA GLY A 105 11.58 12.31 11.07
C GLY A 105 12.30 11.34 10.15
N VAL A 106 13.02 11.82 9.11
CA VAL A 106 13.63 10.95 8.10
C VAL A 106 14.61 9.95 8.73
N SER A 107 15.42 10.36 9.70
CA SER A 107 16.40 9.46 10.34
C SER A 107 15.77 8.32 11.14
N THR A 108 14.50 8.45 11.51
CA THR A 108 13.72 7.48 12.29
C THR A 108 12.45 7.05 11.54
N TRP A 109 12.47 7.13 10.20
CA TRP A 109 11.29 6.86 9.36
C TRP A 109 10.66 5.50 9.68
N SER A 110 11.47 4.47 9.95
CA SER A 110 11.04 3.11 10.24
C SER A 110 10.51 2.89 11.66
N ILE A 111 10.86 3.75 12.62
CA ILE A 111 10.51 3.57 14.04
C ILE A 111 9.21 4.32 14.35
N ILE A 112 8.26 3.65 14.97
CA ILE A 112 6.98 4.23 15.37
C ILE A 112 7.09 4.79 16.79
N SER A 113 6.84 6.08 16.93
CA SER A 113 6.81 6.78 18.23
C SER A 113 5.56 6.44 19.03
N ALA A 114 5.59 6.68 20.34
CA ALA A 114 4.40 6.63 21.19
C ALA A 114 3.31 7.62 20.72
N PRO A 115 2.03 7.41 21.08
CA PRO A 115 0.97 8.38 20.80
C PRO A 115 1.29 9.77 21.36
N GLU A 116 1.17 10.80 20.54
CA GLU A 116 1.48 12.19 20.89
C GLU A 116 0.31 13.12 20.56
N VAL A 117 -0.15 13.90 21.53
CA VAL A 117 -1.24 14.86 21.33
C VAL A 117 -0.78 15.96 20.37
N GLY A 118 -1.57 16.19 19.32
CA GLY A 118 -1.26 17.22 18.33
C GLY A 118 -0.16 16.83 17.34
N PHE A 119 0.28 15.56 17.33
CA PHE A 119 1.19 15.05 16.31
C PHE A 119 0.61 15.32 14.92
N ARG A 120 1.40 15.97 14.07
CA ARG A 120 1.11 16.09 12.64
C ARG A 120 1.80 14.96 11.91
N GLU A 121 1.05 14.30 11.03
CA GLU A 121 1.49 13.17 10.24
C GLU A 121 2.85 13.38 9.56
N GLN A 122 3.56 12.28 9.37
CA GLN A 122 4.78 12.23 8.58
C GLN A 122 4.59 11.18 7.49
N VAL A 123 4.71 11.61 6.23
CA VAL A 123 4.52 10.74 5.06
C VAL A 123 5.84 10.61 4.32
N TYR A 124 6.17 9.39 3.93
CA TYR A 124 7.37 9.07 3.15
C TYR A 124 6.98 8.32 1.88
N PHE A 125 7.41 8.85 0.74
CA PHE A 125 7.27 8.19 -0.55
C PHE A 125 8.49 7.34 -0.83
N MET A 126 8.26 6.14 -1.34
CA MET A 126 9.30 5.15 -1.53
C MET A 126 9.20 4.44 -2.87
N GLU A 127 10.36 4.25 -3.49
CA GLU A 127 10.59 3.16 -4.42
C GLU A 127 11.19 2.00 -3.63
N LEU A 128 10.65 0.79 -3.81
CA LEU A 128 11.15 -0.41 -3.14
C LEU A 128 11.85 -1.34 -4.13
N LEU A 129 12.67 -2.24 -3.57
CA LEU A 129 13.31 -3.35 -4.25
C LEU A 129 12.43 -4.59 -4.11
N GLY A 130 12.58 -5.52 -5.04
CA GLY A 130 11.89 -6.80 -5.04
C GLY A 130 12.76 -7.89 -5.63
N ASN A 131 12.22 -9.09 -5.72
CA ASN A 131 12.88 -10.20 -6.39
C ASN A 131 12.84 -10.04 -7.94
N ALA A 132 13.40 -11.02 -8.66
CA ALA A 132 13.44 -11.01 -10.13
C ALA A 132 12.05 -10.99 -10.80
N ASP A 133 11.00 -11.47 -10.13
CA ASP A 133 9.62 -11.46 -10.62
C ASP A 133 8.86 -10.19 -10.22
N GLY A 134 9.55 -9.21 -9.62
CA GLY A 134 8.95 -7.96 -9.14
C GLY A 134 8.22 -8.08 -7.80
N LYS A 135 8.23 -9.24 -7.13
CA LYS A 135 7.58 -9.41 -5.82
C LYS A 135 8.36 -8.68 -4.73
N SER A 136 7.66 -7.89 -3.92
CA SER A 136 8.20 -7.17 -2.77
C SER A 136 7.28 -7.33 -1.56
N GLN A 137 7.81 -6.99 -0.38
CA GLN A 137 7.05 -7.01 0.87
C GLN A 137 7.53 -5.94 1.84
N VAL A 138 6.62 -5.43 2.66
CA VAL A 138 6.90 -4.54 3.80
C VAL A 138 6.29 -5.16 5.04
N LEU A 139 7.04 -5.14 6.15
CA LEU A 139 6.62 -5.70 7.44
C LEU A 139 6.48 -4.58 8.47
N LEU A 140 5.37 -4.56 9.20
CA LEU A 140 5.24 -3.86 10.47
C LEU A 140 5.27 -4.88 11.61
N ARG A 141 6.13 -4.69 12.61
CA ARG A 141 6.14 -5.52 13.83
C ARG A 141 5.97 -4.67 15.09
N ASN A 142 5.44 -5.27 16.14
CA ASN A 142 5.44 -4.69 17.47
C ASN A 142 6.88 -4.61 18.04
N ALA A 143 7.07 -3.86 19.12
CA ALA A 143 8.40 -3.59 19.67
C ALA A 143 9.11 -4.86 20.16
N ALA A 144 8.33 -5.81 20.69
CA ALA A 144 8.85 -7.10 21.15
C ALA A 144 9.20 -8.08 20.02
N GLY A 145 8.79 -7.81 18.76
CA GLY A 145 8.98 -8.73 17.64
C GLY A 145 8.25 -10.06 17.80
N THR A 146 7.06 -10.03 18.39
CA THR A 146 6.21 -11.21 18.65
C THR A 146 4.90 -11.18 17.88
N LEU A 147 4.50 -10.01 17.37
CA LEU A 147 3.32 -9.82 16.54
C LEU A 147 3.66 -8.87 15.39
N GLY A 148 3.19 -9.17 14.18
CA GLY A 148 3.45 -8.32 13.02
C GLY A 148 2.51 -8.59 11.87
N VAL A 149 2.62 -7.77 10.82
CA VAL A 149 1.87 -7.92 9.57
C VAL A 149 2.77 -7.57 8.40
N SER A 150 2.78 -8.44 7.39
CA SER A 150 3.42 -8.15 6.11
C SER A 150 2.38 -7.79 5.05
N VAL A 151 2.71 -6.78 4.24
CA VAL A 151 2.00 -6.40 3.02
C VAL A 151 2.86 -6.83 1.84
N HIS A 152 2.35 -7.77 1.05
CA HIS A 152 3.02 -8.34 -0.12
C HIS A 152 2.35 -7.83 -1.39
N PHE A 153 3.15 -7.50 -2.40
CA PHE A 153 2.67 -6.95 -3.67
C PHE A 153 3.70 -7.14 -4.79
N ASN A 154 3.33 -6.79 -6.02
CA ASN A 154 4.23 -6.81 -7.18
C ASN A 154 4.55 -5.37 -7.65
N LEU A 155 5.83 -5.04 -7.76
CA LEU A 155 6.33 -3.73 -8.19
C LEU A 155 6.02 -3.40 -9.64
N THR A 156 5.71 -4.39 -10.49
CA THR A 156 5.25 -4.15 -11.86
C THR A 156 3.79 -3.69 -11.92
N GLN A 157 2.99 -4.03 -10.90
CA GLN A 157 1.60 -3.61 -10.74
C GLN A 157 1.50 -2.33 -9.87
N LEU A 158 2.30 -2.27 -8.80
CA LEU A 158 2.28 -1.23 -7.77
C LEU A 158 3.71 -0.71 -7.55
N PRO A 159 4.25 0.12 -8.47
CA PRO A 159 5.64 0.58 -8.44
C PRO A 159 5.93 1.62 -7.35
N CYS A 160 4.91 2.24 -6.77
CA CYS A 160 5.05 3.27 -5.75
C CYS A 160 4.60 2.74 -4.38
N PHE A 161 5.29 3.15 -3.32
CA PHE A 161 4.90 2.82 -1.95
C PHE A 161 4.86 4.09 -1.10
N THR A 162 3.83 4.22 -0.26
CA THR A 162 3.71 5.30 0.73
C THR A 162 3.68 4.73 2.13
N LEU A 163 4.56 5.24 3.01
CA LEU A 163 4.45 5.05 4.44
C LEU A 163 3.81 6.30 5.05
N TRP A 164 2.63 6.14 5.63
CA TRP A 164 1.96 7.20 6.37
C TRP A 164 2.06 6.94 7.87
N LYS A 165 2.74 7.83 8.61
CA LYS A 165 2.81 7.75 10.06
C LYS A 165 1.89 8.80 10.66
N ASN A 166 0.85 8.37 11.35
CA ASN A 166 0.00 9.22 12.15
C ASN A 166 0.02 8.74 13.61
N THR A 167 1.06 9.12 14.34
CA THR A 167 1.23 8.78 15.77
C THR A 167 0.54 9.81 16.67
N ALA A 168 -0.65 10.28 16.27
CA ALA A 168 -1.46 11.17 17.09
C ALA A 168 -1.94 10.46 18.36
N SER A 169 -2.68 11.19 19.21
CA SER A 169 -3.28 10.61 20.40
C SER A 169 -4.16 9.40 20.04
N MET A 170 -4.33 8.45 20.97
CA MET A 170 -5.18 7.28 20.75
C MET A 170 -6.61 7.64 20.32
N ARG A 171 -7.13 8.80 20.72
CA ARG A 171 -8.48 9.27 20.38
C ARG A 171 -8.55 9.95 19.01
N ASP A 172 -7.44 10.52 18.55
CA ASP A 172 -7.37 11.26 17.29
C ASP A 172 -6.86 10.39 16.13
N GLY A 173 -6.37 9.18 16.44
CA GLY A 173 -5.93 8.19 15.47
C GLY A 173 -4.44 7.88 15.63
N TYR A 174 -4.13 6.81 16.35
CA TYR A 174 -2.79 6.25 16.41
C TYR A 174 -2.67 5.10 15.41
N VAL A 175 -2.14 5.41 14.23
CA VAL A 175 -2.22 4.54 13.03
C VAL A 175 -1.03 4.71 12.11
N VAL A 176 -0.66 3.63 11.41
CA VAL A 176 0.32 3.64 10.32
C VAL A 176 -0.30 3.06 9.05
N GLY A 177 -0.13 3.76 7.93
CA GLY A 177 -0.49 3.29 6.60
C GLY A 177 0.70 2.65 5.89
N LEU A 178 0.51 1.43 5.37
CA LEU A 178 1.43 0.74 4.47
C LEU A 178 0.77 0.65 3.09
N GLU A 179 1.14 1.54 2.17
CA GLU A 179 0.27 1.88 1.04
C GLU A 179 0.96 1.65 -0.30
N PRO A 180 0.93 0.41 -0.85
CA PRO A 180 1.37 0.18 -2.22
C PRO A 180 0.35 0.79 -3.20
N GLY A 181 0.85 1.39 -4.27
CA GLY A 181 0.04 2.12 -5.24
C GLY A 181 0.67 2.17 -6.64
N THR A 182 -0.15 2.52 -7.62
CA THR A 182 0.31 2.84 -8.99
C THR A 182 1.15 4.11 -9.02
N ASN A 183 0.93 4.98 -8.04
CA ASN A 183 1.51 6.32 -7.96
C ASN A 183 1.45 6.86 -6.52
N TYR A 184 1.96 8.07 -6.27
CA TYR A 184 1.92 8.68 -4.94
C TYR A 184 0.62 9.47 -4.68
N PRO A 185 0.17 9.64 -3.42
CA PRO A 185 -1.03 10.42 -3.05
C PRO A 185 -0.85 11.95 -3.18
N ASN A 186 -0.23 12.40 -4.27
CA ASN A 186 -0.23 13.79 -4.71
C ASN A 186 -1.50 14.13 -5.50
N PRO A 187 -1.76 15.42 -5.78
CA PRO A 187 -2.83 15.81 -6.70
C PRO A 187 -2.70 15.12 -8.06
N ARG A 188 -3.83 14.63 -8.59
CA ARG A 188 -3.87 13.90 -9.88
C ARG A 188 -3.20 14.65 -11.03
N SER A 189 -3.34 15.97 -11.10
CA SER A 189 -2.71 16.78 -12.15
C SER A 189 -1.19 16.74 -12.11
N TYR A 190 -0.60 16.71 -10.92
CA TYR A 190 0.84 16.57 -10.74
C TYR A 190 1.29 15.16 -11.14
N GLU A 191 0.60 14.13 -10.66
CA GLU A 191 0.94 12.74 -11.02
C GLU A 191 0.81 12.50 -12.53
N LYS A 192 -0.15 13.16 -13.18
CA LYS A 192 -0.28 13.16 -14.64
C LYS A 192 0.92 13.81 -15.33
N SER A 193 1.40 14.97 -14.84
CA SER A 193 2.58 15.63 -15.42
C SER A 193 3.86 14.83 -15.19
N GLN A 194 3.90 13.97 -14.17
CA GLN A 194 5.00 13.03 -13.91
C GLN A 194 4.85 11.70 -14.67
N GLY A 195 3.77 11.51 -15.44
CA GLY A 195 3.54 10.28 -16.20
C GLY A 195 3.18 9.05 -15.35
N ARG A 196 2.68 9.24 -14.12
CA ARG A 196 2.35 8.15 -13.19
C ARG A 196 0.86 7.80 -13.14
N LEU A 197 0.15 7.97 -14.25
CA LEU A 197 -1.23 7.53 -14.35
C LEU A 197 -1.29 6.28 -15.19
N GLU A 198 -2.11 5.33 -14.75
CA GLU A 198 -2.39 4.15 -15.53
C GLU A 198 -3.33 4.50 -16.67
N THR A 199 -3.12 3.85 -17.82
CA THR A 199 -3.92 4.04 -19.03
C THR A 199 -4.44 2.69 -19.50
N LEU A 200 -5.74 2.64 -19.82
CA LEU A 200 -6.41 1.47 -20.40
C LEU A 200 -7.04 1.83 -21.74
N GLN A 201 -6.75 1.03 -22.76
CA GLN A 201 -7.46 1.04 -24.02
C GLN A 201 -8.92 0.57 -23.83
N PRO A 202 -9.80 0.80 -24.81
CA PRO A 202 -11.17 0.28 -24.77
C PRO A 202 -11.19 -1.24 -24.52
N GLY A 203 -11.94 -1.68 -23.51
CA GLY A 203 -12.05 -3.09 -23.11
C GLY A 203 -10.81 -3.66 -22.40
N GLU A 204 -9.72 -2.90 -22.28
CA GLU A 204 -8.51 -3.37 -21.59
C GLU A 204 -8.77 -3.50 -20.09
N SER A 205 -8.16 -4.52 -19.50
CA SER A 205 -8.17 -4.77 -18.06
C SER A 205 -6.77 -4.85 -17.51
N ARG A 206 -6.61 -4.44 -16.25
CA ARG A 206 -5.36 -4.60 -15.51
C ARG A 206 -5.61 -5.18 -14.13
N GLU A 207 -4.76 -6.12 -13.75
CA GLU A 207 -4.85 -6.84 -12.49
C GLU A 207 -3.86 -6.31 -11.46
N PHE A 208 -4.26 -6.37 -10.20
CA PHE A 208 -3.49 -5.96 -9.04
C PHE A 208 -3.66 -7.01 -7.95
N GLU A 209 -2.55 -7.41 -7.33
CA GLU A 209 -2.56 -8.34 -6.22
C GLU A 209 -1.89 -7.72 -4.99
N VAL A 210 -2.59 -7.78 -3.85
CA VAL A 210 -2.05 -7.46 -2.54
C VAL A 210 -2.40 -8.58 -1.58
N ARG A 211 -1.41 -9.06 -0.82
CA ARG A 211 -1.62 -10.06 0.23
C ARG A 211 -1.19 -9.51 1.58
N LEU A 212 -2.05 -9.69 2.57
CA LEU A 212 -1.80 -9.37 3.96
C LEU A 212 -1.51 -10.67 4.70
N GLU A 213 -0.42 -10.72 5.45
CA GLU A 213 -0.01 -11.88 6.23
C GLU A 213 0.22 -11.47 7.68
N LEU A 214 -0.56 -12.05 8.60
CA LEU A 214 -0.41 -11.83 10.04
C LEU A 214 0.66 -12.79 10.59
N HIS A 215 1.61 -12.24 11.33
CA HIS A 215 2.67 -12.96 12.01
C HIS A 215 2.36 -13.04 13.51
N LEU A 216 2.25 -14.26 14.03
CA LEU A 216 1.84 -14.54 15.42
C LEU A 216 2.99 -15.02 16.31
N ASP A 217 4.20 -15.07 15.77
CA ASP A 217 5.40 -15.52 16.48
C ASP A 217 6.66 -14.83 15.94
N ALA A 218 7.74 -14.91 16.72
CA ALA A 218 9.03 -14.31 16.35
C ALA A 218 9.66 -14.98 15.12
N LEU A 219 9.42 -16.28 14.87
CA LEU A 219 10.06 -17.01 13.78
C LEU A 219 9.55 -16.56 12.41
N SER A 220 8.24 -16.35 12.29
CA SER A 220 7.60 -15.83 11.08
C SER A 220 8.02 -14.39 10.80
N ILE A 221 8.17 -13.56 11.85
CA ILE A 221 8.73 -12.20 11.76
C ILE A 221 10.19 -12.23 11.28
N GLU A 222 11.04 -13.04 11.89
CA GLU A 222 12.44 -13.17 11.50
C GLU A 222 12.59 -13.63 10.04
N THR A 223 11.73 -14.56 9.59
CA THR A 223 11.69 -15.01 8.20
C THR A 223 11.38 -13.85 7.25
N ALA A 224 10.36 -13.05 7.56
CA ALA A 224 9.99 -11.88 6.76
C ALA A 224 11.12 -10.82 6.74
N GLN A 225 11.77 -10.57 7.87
CA GLN A 225 12.91 -9.66 7.96
C GLN A 225 14.10 -10.12 7.12
N ARG A 226 14.48 -11.40 7.18
CA ARG A 226 15.56 -11.97 6.37
C ARG A 226 15.26 -11.81 4.88
N LYS A 227 14.02 -12.06 4.47
CA LYS A 227 13.60 -11.92 3.07
C LYS A 227 13.68 -10.46 2.59
N ILE A 228 13.29 -9.50 3.43
CA ILE A 228 13.47 -8.07 3.14
C ILE A 228 14.96 -7.71 3.04
N ALA A 229 15.79 -8.24 3.94
CA ALA A 229 17.23 -8.01 3.93
C ALA A 229 17.90 -8.59 2.68
N GLU A 230 17.45 -9.75 2.17
CA GLU A 230 17.90 -10.30 0.89
C GLU A 230 17.67 -9.32 -0.27
N TYR A 231 16.48 -8.71 -0.33
CA TYR A 231 16.18 -7.69 -1.36
C TYR A 231 17.02 -6.43 -1.18
N GLN A 232 17.21 -5.98 0.07
CA GLN A 232 18.01 -4.80 0.37
C GLN A 232 19.50 -5.00 0.06
N ALA A 233 20.02 -6.23 0.15
CA ALA A 233 21.44 -6.52 -0.07
C ALA A 233 21.93 -6.18 -1.50
N ILE A 234 21.02 -5.98 -2.45
CA ILE A 234 21.34 -5.65 -3.84
C ILE A 234 21.89 -4.23 -3.96
N ILE A 235 21.29 -3.25 -3.27
CA ILE A 235 21.58 -1.82 -3.41
C ILE A 235 21.46 -1.12 -2.05
N SER A 236 22.35 -0.19 -1.75
CA SER A 236 22.22 0.67 -0.56
C SER A 236 21.06 1.66 -0.72
N PRO A 237 20.21 1.87 0.29
CA PRO A 237 19.04 2.73 0.17
C PRO A 237 19.44 4.20 0.00
N GLN A 238 18.82 4.90 -0.96
CA GLN A 238 18.92 6.35 -1.09
C GLN A 238 17.86 7.03 -0.21
N VAL A 239 18.26 7.48 0.97
CA VAL A 239 17.38 8.17 1.92
C VAL A 239 17.59 9.69 1.83
N ASN A 240 16.65 10.39 1.20
CA ASN A 240 16.72 11.84 1.03
C ASN A 240 16.23 12.56 2.29
N GLN A 241 17.00 13.52 2.79
CA GLN A 241 16.64 14.28 4.00
C GLN A 241 15.56 15.34 3.75
N ASN A 242 15.45 15.80 2.50
CA ASN A 242 14.52 16.86 2.10
C ASN A 242 13.60 16.37 0.99
N MET A 243 12.47 17.04 0.81
CA MET A 243 11.58 16.84 -0.34
C MET A 243 12.36 16.92 -1.66
N GLN A 244 11.97 16.11 -2.64
CA GLN A 244 12.61 16.07 -3.96
C GLN A 244 11.63 16.43 -5.07
N ARG A 245 12.08 17.22 -6.05
CA ARG A 245 11.31 17.50 -7.27
C ARG A 245 10.99 16.18 -7.99
N GLY A 246 9.78 16.09 -8.54
CA GLY A 246 9.25 14.88 -9.18
C GLY A 246 8.60 13.89 -8.21
N TRP A 247 8.81 14.02 -6.91
CA TRP A 247 8.22 13.15 -5.88
C TRP A 247 7.03 13.79 -5.18
N SER A 248 7.15 15.07 -4.83
CA SER A 248 6.12 15.84 -4.12
C SER A 248 5.78 17.09 -4.90
N VAL A 249 4.49 17.45 -4.94
CA VAL A 249 4.02 18.71 -5.55
C VAL A 249 4.55 19.95 -4.82
N ASP A 250 4.89 19.81 -3.53
CA ASP A 250 5.39 20.89 -2.69
C ASP A 250 6.92 21.01 -2.70
N ALA A 251 7.61 20.14 -3.45
CA ALA A 251 9.05 20.25 -3.65
C ALA A 251 9.35 21.38 -4.64
N GLY A 252 9.80 22.51 -4.10
CA GLY A 252 10.18 23.73 -4.84
C GLY A 252 11.36 23.56 -5.77
#